data_AF-A0A0S3UAC4-F1
#
_entry.id   AF-A0A0S3UAC4-F1
#
_cell.length_a   1.000
_cell.length_b   1.000
_cell.length_c   1.000
_cell.angle_alpha   90.00
_cell.angle_beta   90.00
_cell.angle_gamma   90.00
#
_symmetry.space_group_name_H-M   'P 1'
#
loop_
_entity.id
_entity.type
_entity.pdbx_description
1 polymer ?
#
loop_
_entity_poly.entity_id
_entity_poly.type
_entity_poly.pdbx_seq_one_letter_code
_entity_poly.pdbx_strand_id
1 'polypeptide(L)' 'MKAVEVTGEIDAQGNLTLDQQIPDITNQRVRVIILASETENDFDPDDPPVDAIKANLQKALHQVRTGQTLPLSQMWEGIE' A
#
# COMPACT_ATOMS: atom_id res chain seq x y z
N MET A 1 -20.29 -23.42 -4.10
CA MET A 1 -20.47 -21.98 -3.78
C MET A 1 -20.05 -21.19 -5.01
N LYS A 2 -20.86 -20.24 -5.48
CA LYS A 2 -20.55 -19.39 -6.66
C LYS A 2 -20.13 -18.02 -6.14
N ALA A 3 -18.96 -17.53 -6.56
CA ALA A 3 -18.53 -16.16 -6.30
C ALA A 3 -19.09 -15.24 -7.39
N VAL A 4 -19.58 -14.07 -7.01
CA VAL A 4 -20.05 -13.02 -7.92
C VAL A 4 -19.36 -11.73 -7.49
N GLU A 5 -18.67 -11.10 -8.42
CA GLU A 5 -18.01 -9.81 -8.22
C GLU A 5 -18.95 -8.70 -8.71
N VAL A 6 -19.23 -7.74 -7.84
CA VAL A 6 -20.10 -6.58 -8.11
C VAL A 6 -19.49 -5.37 -7.42
N THR A 7 -19.48 -4.25 -8.13
CA THR A 7 -19.01 -2.97 -7.58
C THR A 7 -20.05 -2.36 -6.67
N GLY A 8 -19.58 -1.74 -5.59
CA GLY A 8 -20.40 -0.97 -4.68
C GLY A 8 -19.54 0.00 -3.88
N GLU A 9 -20.20 0.93 -3.21
CA GLU A 9 -19.56 1.93 -2.38
C GLU A 9 -19.89 1.67 -0.90
N ILE A 10 -18.92 1.96 -0.03
CA ILE A 10 -19.12 2.00 1.42
C ILE A 10 -19.38 3.46 1.80
N ASP A 11 -20.55 3.74 2.37
CA ASP A 11 -20.87 5.10 2.82
C ASP A 11 -20.10 5.50 4.09
N ALA A 12 -20.24 6.76 4.50
CA ALA A 12 -19.56 7.30 5.70
C ALA A 12 -20.00 6.63 7.01
N GLN A 13 -21.11 5.89 7.01
CA GLN A 13 -21.63 5.13 8.15
C GLN A 13 -21.21 3.65 8.10
N GLY A 14 -20.50 3.22 7.05
CA GLY A 14 -20.02 1.86 6.86
C GLY A 14 -21.04 0.92 6.19
N ASN A 15 -22.11 1.43 5.58
CA ASN A 15 -23.06 0.60 4.85
C ASN A 15 -22.59 0.37 3.42
N LEU A 16 -22.68 -0.89 2.97
CA LEU A 16 -22.41 -1.28 1.59
C LEU A 16 -23.66 -1.05 0.72
N THR A 17 -23.52 -0.19 -0.28
CA THR A 17 -24.52 0.00 -1.34
C THR A 17 -23.94 -0.55 -2.64
N LEU A 18 -24.69 -1.42 -3.31
CA LEU A 18 -24.28 -1.98 -4.60
C LEU A 18 -24.77 -1.10 -5.74
N ASP A 19 -23.92 -0.89 -6.75
CA ASP A 19 -24.28 -0.09 -7.93
C ASP A 19 -25.35 -0.78 -8.78
N GLN A 20 -25.42 -2.11 -8.66
CA GLN A 20 -26.33 -2.97 -9.40
C GLN A 20 -26.81 -4.16 -8.57
N GLN A 21 -27.91 -4.77 -9.01
CA GLN A 21 -28.41 -6.00 -8.42
C GLN A 21 -27.45 -7.17 -8.66
N ILE A 22 -27.37 -8.09 -7.69
CA ILE A 22 -26.58 -9.31 -7.82
C ILE A 22 -27.31 -10.27 -8.77
N PRO A 23 -26.74 -10.61 -9.94
CA PRO A 23 -27.39 -11.51 -10.88
C PRO A 23 -27.42 -12.95 -10.35
N ASP A 24 -28.44 -13.70 -10.75
CA ASP A 24 -28.58 -15.14 -10.54
C ASP A 24 -28.62 -15.64 -9.09
N ILE A 25 -28.80 -14.74 -8.10
CA ILE A 25 -28.96 -15.10 -6.69
C ILE A 25 -30.27 -14.52 -6.18
N THR A 26 -31.18 -15.38 -5.68
CA THR A 26 -32.48 -14.95 -5.18
C THR A 26 -32.86 -15.73 -3.92
N ASN A 27 -33.37 -15.03 -2.91
CA ASN A 27 -33.94 -15.61 -1.67
C ASN A 27 -33.06 -16.64 -0.94
N GLN A 28 -31.78 -16.31 -0.72
CA GLN A 28 -30.88 -17.15 0.07
C GLN A 28 -29.90 -16.32 0.90
N ARG A 29 -29.37 -16.91 1.99
CA ARG A 29 -28.30 -16.30 2.79
C ARG A 29 -26.97 -16.35 2.01
N VAL A 30 -26.26 -15.23 1.96
CA VAL A 30 -24.98 -15.09 1.27
C VAL A 30 -23.87 -14.68 2.26
N ARG A 31 -22.62 -14.97 1.90
CA ARG A 31 -21.42 -14.47 2.59
C ARG A 31 -20.81 -13.39 1.71
N VAL A 32 -20.62 -12.20 2.26
CA VAL A 32 -20.02 -11.05 1.56
C VAL A 32 -18.54 -10.97 1.91
N ILE A 33 -17.69 -10.75 0.92
CA ILE A 33 -16.27 -10.44 1.08
C ILE A 33 -16.06 -9.06 0.46
N ILE A 34 -15.52 -8.12 1.23
CA ILE A 34 -15.27 -6.75 0.80
C ILE A 34 -13.77 -6.64 0.52
N LEU A 35 -13.42 -6.23 -0.70
CA LEU A 35 -12.06 -5.87 -1.07
C LEU A 35 -12.01 -4.34 -1.13
N ALA A 36 -11.41 -3.72 -0.13
CA ALA A 36 -11.13 -2.29 -0.14
C ALA A 36 -9.68 -2.10 -0.58
N SER A 37 -9.41 -1.09 -1.41
CA SER A 37 -8.05 -0.63 -1.63
C SER A 37 -7.50 -0.17 -0.29
N GLU A 38 -6.28 -0.58 0.05
CA GLU A 38 -5.51 0.05 1.11
C GLU A 38 -5.45 1.55 0.77
N THR A 39 -6.18 2.37 1.54
CA THR A 39 -5.97 3.82 1.50
C THR A 39 -4.49 4.05 1.78
N GLU A 40 -3.85 5.01 1.12
CA GLU A 40 -2.46 5.45 1.34
C GLU A 40 -2.16 5.95 2.78
N ASN A 41 -3.05 5.65 3.73
CA ASN A 41 -2.95 5.85 5.16
C ASN A 41 -2.54 4.57 5.91
N ASP A 42 -1.89 3.62 5.23
CA ASP A 42 -0.94 2.75 5.92
C ASP A 42 0.27 3.59 6.33
N PHE A 43 0.06 4.43 7.33
CA PHE A 43 1.15 5.01 8.09
C PHE A 43 1.82 3.85 8.83
N ASP A 44 2.82 3.24 8.19
CA ASP A 44 3.73 2.36 8.88
C ASP A 44 4.51 3.22 9.89
N PRO A 45 4.39 2.97 11.21
CA PRO A 45 5.17 3.72 12.20
C PRO A 45 6.69 3.57 12.00
N ASP A 46 7.15 2.57 11.25
CA ASP A 46 8.54 2.38 10.87
C ASP A 46 8.94 3.18 9.61
N ASP A 47 7.98 3.76 8.88
CA ASP A 47 8.30 4.58 7.70
C ASP A 47 8.91 5.93 8.09
N PRO A 48 10.06 6.31 7.49
CA PRO A 48 10.67 7.58 7.76
C PRO A 48 9.80 8.72 7.24
N PRO A 49 9.64 9.82 7.99
CA PRO A 49 8.86 10.96 7.53
C PRO A 49 9.49 11.57 6.26
N VAL A 50 8.67 12.18 5.41
CA VAL A 50 9.09 12.77 4.12
C VAL A 50 10.29 13.71 4.26
N ASP A 51 10.36 14.47 5.35
CA ASP A 51 11.48 15.39 5.59
C ASP A 51 12.80 14.64 5.90
N ALA A 52 12.74 13.49 6.58
CA ALA A 52 13.90 12.63 6.78
C ALA A 52 14.38 12.04 5.45
N ILE A 53 13.45 11.61 4.59
CA ILE A 53 13.79 11.12 3.23
C ILE A 53 14.50 12.21 2.42
N LYS A 54 13.96 13.44 2.40
CA LYS A 54 14.59 14.57 1.69
C LYS A 54 16.00 14.88 2.21
N ALA A 55 16.19 14.92 3.53
CA ALA A 55 17.48 15.18 4.13
C ALA A 55 18.51 14.09 3.76
N ASN A 56 18.09 12.82 3.79
CA ASN A 56 18.93 11.69 3.39
C ASN A 56 19.33 11.76 1.91
N LEU A 57 18.40 12.11 1.02
CA LEU A 57 18.68 12.28 -0.41
C LEU A 57 19.66 13.43 -0.68
N GLN A 58 19.48 14.57 -0.01
CA GLN A 58 20.42 15.70 -0.12
C GLN A 58 21.83 15.31 0.33
N LYS A 59 21.93 14.58 1.44
CA LYS A 59 23.20 14.06 1.96
C LYS A 59 23.85 13.09 0.96
N ALA A 60 23.10 12.11 0.45
CA ALA A 60 23.60 11.15 -0.53
C ALA A 60 24.10 11.86 -1.80
N LEU A 61 23.36 12.85 -2.29
CA LEU A 61 23.78 13.64 -3.44
C LEU A 61 25.09 14.41 -3.19
N HIS A 62 25.25 14.98 -1.99
CA HIS A 62 26.50 15.63 -1.59
C HIS A 62 27.68 14.64 -1.49
N GLN A 63 27.45 13.45 -0.94
CA GLN A 63 28.46 12.39 -0.85
C GLN A 63 28.95 11.96 -2.24
N VAL A 64 28.02 11.75 -3.19
CA VAL A 64 28.38 11.45 -4.59
C VAL A 64 29.21 12.58 -5.20
N ARG A 65 28.81 13.84 -5.00
CA ARG A 65 29.55 15.01 -5.51
C ARG A 65 30.94 15.17 -4.91
N THR A 66 31.14 14.72 -3.68
CA THR A 66 32.43 14.82 -2.96
C THR A 66 33.26 13.55 -3.03
N GLY A 67 32.83 12.53 -3.79
CA GLY A 67 33.53 11.26 -3.93
C GLY A 67 33.49 10.38 -2.68
N GLN A 68 32.63 10.69 -1.70
CA GLN A 68 32.40 9.89 -0.50
C GLN A 68 31.45 8.72 -0.81
N THR A 69 31.88 7.83 -1.72
CA THR A 69 31.09 6.70 -2.20
C THR A 69 31.84 5.39 -1.98
N LEU A 70 31.13 4.33 -1.60
CA LEU A 70 31.67 2.98 -1.49
C LEU A 70 31.32 2.18 -2.77
N PRO A 71 32.29 1.51 -3.42
CA PRO A 71 31.98 0.62 -4.53
C PRO A 71 31.02 -0.49 -4.11
N LEU A 72 30.08 -0.84 -4.98
CA LEU A 72 29.08 -1.88 -4.69
C LEU A 72 29.71 -3.23 -4.34
N SER A 73 30.84 -3.58 -4.96
CA SER A 73 31.60 -4.80 -4.63
C SER A 73 32.12 -4.83 -3.21
N GLN A 74 32.40 -3.66 -2.61
CA GLN A 74 32.90 -3.52 -1.25
C GLN A 74 31.78 -3.34 -0.21
N MET A 75 30.54 -3.08 -0.63
CA MET A 75 29.41 -2.91 0.31
C MET A 75 29.09 -4.17 1.11
N TRP A 76 29.47 -5.34 0.59
CA TRP A 76 29.24 -6.64 1.22
C TRP A 76 30.42 -7.09 2.09
N GLU A 77 31.54 -6.37 2.08
CA GLU A 77 32.69 -6.70 2.92
C GLU A 77 32.35 -6.44 4.40
N GLY A 78 32.33 -7.49 5.22
CA GLY A 78 32.09 -7.39 6.67
C GLY A 78 30.64 -7.60 7.12
N ILE A 79 29.75 -8.00 6.22
CA ILE A 79 28.41 -8.52 6.56
C ILE A 79 28.51 -10.06 6.57
N GLU A 80 28.66 -10.66 7.76
CA GLU A 80 28.52 -12.12 7.99
C GLU A 80 27.07 -12.50 8.35
#